data_AF-W0AAC9-F1
#
_entry.id   AF-W0AAC9-F1
#
_cell.length_a   1.000
_cell.length_b   1.000
_cell.length_c   1.000
_cell.angle_alpha   90.00
_cell.angle_beta   90.00
_cell.angle_gamma   90.00
#
_symmetry.space_group_name_H-M   'P 1'
#
loop_
_entity.id
_entity.type
_entity.pdbx_description
1 polymer ?
#
loop_
_entity_poly.entity_id
_entity_poly.type
_entity_poly.pdbx_seq_one_letter_code
_entity_poly.pdbx_strand_id
1 'polypeptide(L)'
;MTDIRDMRRRIGVTQTELAALLGLNQSTISRFEGGSLPVDDRTLLALEALIARAEAARPTALCTLCERRTDDPAVNSCTATDCPCAAREAA
;
A
#
# COMPACT_ATOMS: atom_id res chain seq x y z
N MET A 1 -14.91 7.21 -9.96
CA MET A 1 -15.07 5.86 -9.37
C MET A 1 -13.79 5.55 -8.63
N THR A 2 -13.90 5.30 -7.33
CA THR A 2 -12.76 4.98 -6.48
C THR A 2 -12.44 3.49 -6.63
N ASP A 3 -11.34 3.16 -7.31
CA ASP A 3 -10.93 1.76 -7.50
C ASP A 3 -10.23 1.24 -6.22
N ILE A 4 -10.93 0.39 -5.48
CA ILE A 4 -10.43 -0.25 -4.25
C ILE A 4 -9.17 -1.06 -4.52
N ARG A 5 -9.05 -1.70 -5.69
CA ARG A 5 -7.88 -2.51 -6.03
C ARG A 5 -6.63 -1.62 -6.13
N ASP A 6 -6.76 -0.46 -6.75
CA ASP A 6 -5.65 0.47 -6.90
C ASP A 6 -5.25 1.07 -5.55
N MET A 7 -6.21 1.46 -4.74
CA MET A 7 -5.97 1.92 -3.36
C MET A 7 -5.25 0.86 -2.53
N ARG A 8 -5.70 -0.39 -2.60
CA ARG A 8 -5.08 -1.52 -1.90
C ARG A 8 -3.62 -1.72 -2.32
N ARG A 9 -3.37 -1.68 -3.63
CA ARG A 9 -2.01 -1.81 -4.20
C ARG A 9 -1.10 -0.67 -3.78
N ARG A 10 -1.62 0.57 -3.73
CA ARG A 10 -0.87 1.76 -3.28
C ARG A 10 -0.34 1.64 -1.85
N ILE A 11 -1.09 0.99 -0.96
CA ILE A 11 -0.67 0.75 0.42
C ILE A 11 0.02 -0.62 0.62
N GLY A 12 0.18 -1.40 -0.45
CA GLY A 12 0.98 -2.63 -0.44
C GLY A 12 0.35 -3.82 0.29
N VAL A 13 -0.97 -3.87 0.44
CA VAL A 13 -1.64 -4.96 1.19
C VAL A 13 -2.38 -5.95 0.28
N THR A 14 -2.57 -7.17 0.75
CA THR A 14 -3.40 -8.22 0.14
C THR A 14 -4.89 -7.97 0.38
N GLN A 15 -5.77 -8.67 -0.34
CA GLN A 15 -7.21 -8.56 -0.11
C GLN A 15 -7.61 -9.02 1.30
N THR A 16 -6.94 -10.04 1.83
CA THR A 16 -7.18 -10.55 3.19
C THR A 16 -6.78 -9.53 4.25
N GLU A 17 -5.61 -8.89 4.08
CA GLU A 17 -5.15 -7.85 5.00
C GLU A 17 -6.05 -6.61 4.93
N LEU A 18 -6.46 -6.17 3.74
CA LEU A 18 -7.41 -5.08 3.61
C LEU A 18 -8.74 -5.39 4.30
N ALA A 19 -9.23 -6.62 4.15
CA ALA A 19 -10.44 -7.07 4.82
C ALA A 19 -10.30 -7.01 6.34
N ALA A 20 -9.18 -7.47 6.89
CA ALA A 20 -8.88 -7.38 8.32
C ALA A 20 -8.84 -5.93 8.82
N LEU A 21 -8.23 -5.02 8.06
CA LEU A 21 -8.18 -3.58 8.38
C LEU A 21 -9.56 -2.92 8.38
N LEU A 22 -10.47 -3.37 7.51
CA LEU A 22 -11.83 -2.85 7.39
C LEU A 22 -12.86 -3.59 8.27
N GLY A 23 -12.47 -4.67 8.94
CA GLY A 23 -13.39 -5.54 9.69
C GLY A 23 -14.39 -6.28 8.78
N LEU A 24 -13.97 -6.63 7.57
CA LEU A 24 -14.77 -7.32 6.56
C LEU A 24 -14.20 -8.72 6.26
N ASN A 25 -14.95 -9.50 5.47
CA ASN A 25 -14.44 -10.75 4.89
C ASN A 25 -13.66 -10.46 3.60
N GLN A 26 -12.63 -11.27 3.32
CA GLN A 26 -11.86 -11.18 2.07
C GLN A 26 -12.77 -11.30 0.82
N SER A 27 -13.81 -12.13 0.90
CA SER A 27 -14.78 -12.30 -0.18
C SER A 27 -15.57 -11.02 -0.48
N THR A 28 -15.81 -10.17 0.54
CA THR A 28 -16.41 -8.85 0.36
C THR A 28 -15.48 -7.93 -0.44
N ILE A 29 -14.18 -7.93 -0.13
CA ILE A 29 -13.16 -7.16 -0.89
C ILE A 29 -13.10 -7.63 -2.34
N SER A 30 -13.09 -8.94 -2.57
CA SER A 30 -13.10 -9.50 -3.92
C SER A 30 -14.33 -9.03 -4.73
N ARG A 31 -15.52 -9.01 -4.10
CA ARG A 31 -16.75 -8.54 -4.75
C ARG A 31 -16.75 -7.04 -5.04
N PHE A 32 -16.20 -6.24 -4.14
CA PHE A 32 -15.99 -4.81 -4.36
C PHE A 32 -15.05 -4.55 -5.54
N GLU A 33 -13.86 -5.18 -5.55
CA GLU A 33 -12.89 -5.03 -6.64
C GLU A 33 -13.39 -5.58 -7.98
N GLY A 34 -14.28 -6.59 -7.94
CA GLY A 34 -14.94 -7.13 -9.13
C GLY A 34 -16.15 -6.34 -9.60
N GLY A 35 -16.57 -5.29 -8.88
CA GLY A 35 -17.75 -4.48 -9.20
C GLY A 35 -19.10 -5.18 -8.98
N SER A 36 -19.08 -6.39 -8.42
CA SER A 36 -20.29 -7.19 -8.14
C SER A 36 -21.04 -6.74 -6.89
N LEU A 37 -20.40 -5.94 -6.03
CA LEU A 37 -20.99 -5.31 -4.86
C LEU A 37 -20.58 -3.83 -4.85
N PRO A 38 -21.52 -2.88 -4.77
CA PRO A 38 -21.18 -1.48 -4.58
C PRO A 38 -20.63 -1.25 -3.18
N VAL A 39 -19.70 -0.30 -3.07
CA VAL A 39 -19.09 0.12 -1.81
C VAL A 39 -19.99 1.16 -1.16
N ASP A 40 -20.29 1.00 0.13
CA ASP A 40 -21.03 1.98 0.90
C ASP A 40 -20.12 3.11 1.42
N ASP A 41 -20.72 4.25 1.75
CA ASP A 41 -19.99 5.46 2.17
C ASP A 41 -19.13 5.25 3.43
N ARG A 42 -19.56 4.39 4.36
CA ARG A 42 -18.79 4.10 5.57
C ARG A 42 -17.52 3.33 5.22
N THR A 43 -17.63 2.31 4.37
CA THR A 43 -16.47 1.57 3.87
C THR A 43 -15.52 2.46 3.08
N LEU A 44 -16.07 3.36 2.24
CA LEU A 44 -15.27 4.32 1.48
C LEU A 44 -14.49 5.26 2.40
N LEU A 45 -15.15 5.85 3.40
CA LEU A 45 -14.51 6.73 4.39
C LEU A 45 -13.40 6.01 5.17
N ALA A 46 -13.64 4.75 5.57
CA ALA A 46 -12.63 3.95 6.26
C ALA A 46 -11.41 3.67 5.36
N LEU A 47 -11.62 3.41 4.07
CA LEU A 47 -10.55 3.18 3.11
C LEU A 47 -9.71 4.45 2.88
N GLU A 48 -10.36 5.62 2.75
CA GLU A 48 -9.67 6.90 2.65
C GLU A 48 -8.81 7.19 3.88
N ALA A 49 -9.34 6.93 5.08
CA ALA A 49 -8.60 7.10 6.32
C ALA A 49 -7.38 6.16 6.42
N LEU A 50 -7.52 4.90 5.97
CA LEU A 50 -6.40 3.95 5.93
C LEU A 50 -5.28 4.43 5.01
N ILE A 51 -5.61 4.97 3.84
CA ILE A 51 -4.62 5.49 2.90
C ILE A 51 -3.92 6.71 3.47
N ALA A 52 -4.67 7.69 4.00
CA ALA A 52 -4.08 8.88 4.60
C ALA A 52 -3.11 8.51 5.73
N ARG A 53 -3.45 7.49 6.53
CA ARG A 53 -2.60 7.00 7.60
C ARG A 53 -1.36 6.26 7.09
N ALA A 54 -1.50 5.44 6.04
CA ALA A 54 -0.38 4.76 5.41
C ALA A 54 0.59 5.74 4.74
N GLU A 55 0.09 6.80 4.12
CA GLU A 55 0.90 7.86 3.52
C GLU A 55 1.62 8.68 4.60
N ALA A 56 0.94 9.02 5.70
CA ALA A 56 1.57 9.72 6.82
C ALA A 56 2.64 8.89 7.55
N ALA A 57 2.51 7.57 7.56
CA ALA A 57 3.47 6.65 8.18
C ALA A 57 4.66 6.30 7.25
N ARG A 58 4.65 6.76 6.00
CA ARG A 58 5.69 6.41 5.03
C ARG A 58 7.06 6.99 5.44
N PRO A 59 8.15 6.22 5.44
CA PRO A 59 9.45 6.73 5.86
C PRO A 59 9.96 7.82 4.91
N THR A 60 10.20 9.02 5.42
CA THR A 60 10.76 10.15 4.68
C THR A 60 12.27 10.33 4.92
N ALA A 61 12.95 9.28 5.38
CA ALA A 61 14.40 9.32 5.58
C ALA A 61 15.11 9.45 4.22
N LEU A 62 16.38 9.84 4.23
CA LEU A 62 17.23 9.86 3.04
C LEU A 62 18.13 8.62 3.03
N CYS A 63 18.29 8.00 1.87
CA CYS A 63 19.32 7.00 1.64
C CYS A 63 20.69 7.66 1.77
N THR A 64 21.57 7.08 2.60
CA THR A 64 22.89 7.63 2.89
C THR A 64 23.88 7.50 1.72
N LEU A 65 23.55 6.74 0.68
CA LEU A 65 24.41 6.58 -0.50
C LEU A 65 24.07 7.53 -1.65
N CYS A 66 22.78 7.75 -1.92
CA CYS A 66 22.32 8.52 -3.09
C CYS A 66 21.56 9.80 -2.73
N GLU A 67 21.41 10.11 -1.45
CA GLU A 67 20.72 11.29 -0.90
C GLU A 67 19.25 11.43 -1.35
N ARG A 68 18.65 10.37 -1.92
CA ARG A 68 17.24 10.32 -2.29
C ARG A 68 16.39 9.83 -1.14
N ARG A 69 15.10 10.17 -1.15
CA ARG A 69 14.16 9.72 -0.12
C ARG A 69 13.93 8.21 -0.18
N THR A 70 13.83 7.57 0.98
CA THR A 70 13.60 6.12 1.09
C THR A 70 12.25 5.66 0.55
N ASP A 71 11.32 6.58 0.37
CA ASP A 71 10.02 6.31 -0.25
C ASP A 71 9.98 6.56 -1.76
N ASP A 72 11.10 6.96 -2.37
CA ASP A 72 11.27 7.02 -3.82
C ASP A 72 11.40 5.59 -4.38
N PRO A 73 10.54 5.16 -5.32
CA PRO A 73 10.64 3.85 -5.97
C PRO A 73 12.01 3.58 -6.62
N ALA A 74 12.74 4.60 -7.06
CA ALA A 74 14.08 4.41 -7.61
C ALA A 74 15.13 4.02 -6.55
N VAL A 75 14.84 4.27 -5.26
CA VAL A 75 15.74 3.93 -4.14
C VAL A 75 15.56 2.47 -3.72
N ASN A 76 14.34 1.93 -3.77
CA ASN A 76 14.06 0.56 -3.35
C ASN A 76 14.49 -0.51 -4.39
N SER A 77 14.62 -0.12 -5.66
CA SER A 77 15.16 -0.95 -6.75
C SER A 77 16.66 -0.73 -7.01
N CYS A 78 17.36 -0.08 -6.08
CA CYS A 78 18.78 0.22 -6.23
C CYS A 78 19.61 -1.07 -6.17
N THR A 79 20.53 -1.25 -7.13
CA THR A 79 21.41 -2.44 -7.21
C THR A 79 22.77 -2.26 -6.54
N ALA A 80 23.02 -1.11 -5.91
CA ALA A 80 24.29 -0.86 -5.22
C ALA A 80 24.43 -1.83 -4.03
N THR A 81 25.56 -2.55 -4.00
CA THR A 81 25.81 -3.68 -3.09
C THR A 81 25.72 -3.31 -1.60
N ASP A 82 26.07 -2.06 -1.27
CA ASP A 82 26.08 -1.55 0.10
C ASP A 82 24.88 -0.63 0.41
N CYS A 83 23.86 -0.61 -0.46
CA CYS A 83 22.71 0.25 -0.25
C CYS A 83 21.87 -0.23 0.95
N PRO A 84 21.70 0.60 2.00
CA PRO A 84 20.90 0.23 3.16
C PRO A 84 19.39 0.15 2.83
N CYS A 85 18.99 0.62 1.64
CA CYS A 85 17.60 0.70 1.19
C CYS A 85 17.27 -0.26 0.04
N ALA A 86 18.26 -1.00 -0.48
CA ALA A 86 18.00 -1.98 -1.53
C ALA A 86 17.09 -3.08 -1.00
N ALA A 87 15.99 -3.37 -1.70
CA ALA A 87 15.22 -4.56 -1.45
C ALA A 87 16.10 -5.76 -1.80
N ARG A 88 16.70 -6.41 -0.78
CA ARG A 88 17.34 -7.71 -0.97
C ARG A 88 16.22 -8.69 -1.33
N GLU A 89 16.14 -9.09 -2.60
CA GLU A 89 15.36 -10.27 -2.97
C GLU A 89 15.80 -11.41 -2.05
N ALA A 90 14.84 -11.94 -1.28
CA ALA A 90 15.08 -13.06 -0.39
C ALA A 90 15.53 -14.25 -1.24
N ALA A 91 16.76 -14.71 -0.97
CA ALA A 91 17.36 -15.89 -1.56
C ALA A 91 16.54 -17.17 -1.29
#